data_AF-A0A6P8NBW6-F1
#
_entry.id   AF-A0A6P8NBW6-F1
#
_cell.length_a   1.000
_cell.length_b   1.000
_cell.length_c   1.000
_cell.angle_alpha   90.00
_cell.angle_beta   90.00
_cell.angle_gamma   90.00
#
_symmetry.space_group_name_H-M   'P 1'
#
loop_
_entity.id
_entity.type
_entity.pdbx_description
1 polymer ?
#
loop_
_entity_poly.entity_id
_entity_poly.type
_entity_poly.pdbx_seq_one_letter_code
_entity_poly.pdbx_strand_id
1 'polypeptide(L)'
;MKVGLLKNFVHYFNLEEGTVLIAVFQLLISGFNMTFFVLALVHTMGIQEMVVRDTEDALEREALEDISSNHLNTKKMDMAHHNATETVYSIYCGLVITVIHFISTILLLYGVLANNRHFMAPWLVVMMTIISALTISVFVVEQGCPFIATLGGNADICERYKIIPMLLLYFLYSGIIHLNI
;
A
#
# COMPACT_ATOMS: atom_id res chain seq x y z
N MET A 1 21.40 19.72 26.58
CA MET A 1 20.89 18.59 27.39
C MET A 1 20.29 17.55 26.44
N LYS A 2 20.73 16.28 26.55
CA LYS A 2 20.20 15.06 25.89
C LYS A 2 20.44 14.86 24.37
N VAL A 3 21.69 14.87 23.91
CA VAL A 3 22.12 14.03 22.75
C VAL A 3 22.80 12.74 23.24
N GLY A 4 23.31 12.72 24.48
CA GLY A 4 23.94 11.54 25.07
C GLY A 4 22.96 10.42 25.49
N LEU A 5 21.66 10.69 25.64
CA LEU A 5 20.69 9.68 26.08
C LEU A 5 20.33 8.70 24.96
N LEU A 6 20.31 9.16 23.70
CA LEU A 6 20.09 8.28 22.54
C LEU A 6 21.27 7.32 22.34
N LYS A 7 22.49 7.79 22.66
CA LYS A 7 23.72 7.01 22.53
C LYS A 7 23.74 5.79 23.48
N ASN A 8 23.10 5.91 24.66
CA ASN A 8 23.07 4.82 25.64
C ASN A 8 21.94 3.81 25.43
N PHE A 9 20.81 4.20 24.83
CA PHE A 9 19.72 3.25 24.56
C PHE A 9 20.00 2.36 23.34
N VAL A 10 20.76 2.87 22.36
CA VAL A 10 21.17 2.13 21.16
C VAL A 10 22.42 1.28 21.40
N HIS A 11 23.17 1.48 22.49
CA HIS A 11 24.38 0.72 22.78
C HIS A 11 24.12 -0.69 23.35
N TYR A 12 22.87 -1.02 23.70
CA TYR A 12 22.54 -2.33 24.27
C TYR A 12 22.26 -3.42 23.21
N PHE A 13 22.09 -3.03 21.95
CA PHE A 13 21.95 -3.95 20.82
C PHE A 13 23.16 -3.78 19.91
N ASN A 14 23.82 -4.89 19.52
CA ASN A 14 24.73 -4.81 18.38
C ASN A 14 23.92 -4.35 17.16
N LEU A 15 24.46 -3.46 16.33
CA LEU A 15 23.71 -2.88 15.21
C LEU A 15 23.24 -3.95 14.20
N GLU A 16 23.95 -5.06 14.12
CA GLU A 16 23.54 -6.28 13.40
C GLU A 16 22.26 -6.89 13.98
N GLU A 17 22.22 -7.11 15.30
CA GLU A 17 21.04 -7.63 16.02
C GLU A 17 19.84 -6.69 15.85
N GLY A 18 20.06 -5.37 15.82
CA GLY A 18 19.03 -4.38 15.55
C GLY A 18 18.47 -4.47 14.13
N THR A 19 19.33 -4.71 13.13
CA THR A 19 18.91 -4.86 11.73
C THR A 19 18.14 -6.16 11.52
N VAL A 20 18.55 -7.26 12.15
CA VAL A 20 17.78 -8.51 12.19
C VAL A 20 16.40 -8.28 12.80
N LEU A 21 16.33 -7.59 13.95
CA LEU A 21 15.07 -7.30 14.61
C LEU A 21 14.13 -6.48 13.72
N ILE A 22 14.64 -5.45 13.05
CA ILE A 22 13.87 -4.64 12.09
C ILE A 22 13.35 -5.50 10.94
N ALA A 23 14.21 -6.35 10.35
CA ALA A 23 13.82 -7.21 9.25
C ALA A 23 12.70 -8.20 9.66
N VAL A 24 12.80 -8.81 10.84
CA VAL A 24 11.76 -9.71 11.37
C VAL A 24 10.44 -8.98 11.58
N PHE A 25 10.44 -7.80 12.21
CA PHE A 25 9.20 -7.03 12.39
C PHE A 25 8.59 -6.60 11.05
N GLN A 26 9.41 -6.16 10.09
CA GLN A 26 8.96 -5.79 8.75
C GLN A 26 8.35 -6.99 7.99
N LEU A 27 8.92 -8.19 8.13
CA LEU A 27 8.35 -9.41 7.56
C LEU A 27 6.98 -9.75 8.16
N LEU A 28 6.84 -9.64 9.48
CA LEU A 28 5.57 -9.89 10.16
C LEU A 28 4.48 -8.89 9.72
N ILE A 29 4.81 -7.61 9.69
CA ILE A 29 3.90 -6.55 9.24
C ILE A 29 3.51 -6.75 7.77
N SER A 30 4.48 -7.03 6.90
CA SER A 30 4.24 -7.28 5.48
C SER A 30 3.37 -8.52 5.26
N GLY A 31 3.64 -9.62 5.98
CA GLY A 31 2.81 -10.84 5.96
C GLY A 31 1.38 -10.59 6.42
N PHE A 32 1.21 -9.82 7.50
CA PHE A 32 -0.11 -9.40 7.97
C PHE A 32 -0.85 -8.58 6.90
N ASN A 33 -0.21 -7.55 6.33
CA ASN A 33 -0.79 -6.72 5.27
C ASN A 33 -1.19 -7.54 4.03
N MET A 34 -0.36 -8.50 3.60
CA MET A 34 -0.72 -9.40 2.48
C MET A 34 -2.00 -10.17 2.76
N THR A 35 -2.20 -10.65 3.99
CA THR A 35 -3.44 -11.34 4.38
C THR A 35 -4.66 -10.44 4.23
N PHE A 36 -4.57 -9.17 4.65
CA PHE A 36 -5.64 -8.19 4.46
C PHE A 36 -5.90 -7.89 2.99
N PHE A 37 -4.86 -7.74 2.17
CA PHE A 37 -5.04 -7.52 0.74
C PHE A 37 -5.72 -8.70 0.06
N VAL A 38 -5.34 -9.95 0.38
CA VAL A 38 -5.99 -11.14 -0.16
C VAL A 38 -7.46 -11.22 0.27
N LEU A 39 -7.77 -10.96 1.55
CA LEU A 39 -9.15 -10.92 2.04
C LEU A 39 -9.97 -9.81 1.36
N ALA A 40 -9.40 -8.61 1.22
CA ALA A 40 -10.04 -7.49 0.54
C ALA A 40 -10.29 -7.79 -0.94
N LEU A 41 -9.39 -8.51 -1.58
CA LEU A 41 -9.49 -8.90 -2.99
C LEU A 41 -10.63 -9.91 -3.19
N VAL A 42 -10.72 -10.94 -2.34
CA VAL A 42 -11.82 -11.92 -2.39
C VAL A 42 -13.17 -11.22 -2.19
N HIS A 43 -13.27 -10.33 -1.20
CA HIS A 43 -14.52 -9.61 -0.93
C HIS A 43 -14.91 -8.67 -2.07
N THR A 44 -13.95 -7.89 -2.59
CA THR A 44 -14.22 -6.93 -3.67
C THR A 44 -14.52 -7.63 -5.00
N MET A 45 -13.86 -8.75 -5.30
CA MET A 45 -14.20 -9.57 -6.47
C MET A 45 -15.63 -10.13 -6.38
N GLY A 46 -16.06 -10.59 -5.21
CA GLY A 46 -17.44 -11.02 -5.00
C GLY A 46 -18.45 -9.88 -5.22
N ILE A 47 -18.13 -8.66 -4.79
CA ILE A 47 -18.95 -7.47 -5.08
C ILE A 47 -18.96 -7.17 -6.58
N GLN A 48 -17.81 -7.21 -7.26
CA GLN A 48 -17.73 -6.95 -8.69
C GLN A 48 -18.59 -7.93 -9.48
N GLU A 49 -18.55 -9.22 -9.15
CA GLU A 49 -19.36 -10.24 -9.81
C GLU A 49 -20.88 -9.99 -9.63
N MET A 50 -21.30 -9.58 -8.43
CA MET A 50 -22.70 -9.19 -8.20
C MET A 50 -23.09 -7.97 -9.02
N VAL A 51 -22.21 -6.96 -9.11
CA VAL A 51 -22.48 -5.75 -9.91
C VAL A 51 -22.55 -6.08 -11.41
N VAL A 52 -21.70 -6.98 -11.92
CA VAL A 52 -21.77 -7.45 -13.31
C VAL A 52 -23.12 -8.12 -13.59
N ARG A 53 -23.55 -9.03 -12.73
CA ARG A 53 -24.84 -9.72 -12.87
C ARG A 53 -26.02 -8.76 -12.83
N ASP A 54 -26.02 -7.82 -11.89
CA ASP A 54 -27.07 -6.78 -11.82
C ASP A 54 -27.08 -5.91 -13.08
N THR A 55 -25.91 -5.66 -13.68
CA THR A 55 -25.74 -4.93 -14.95
C THR A 55 -26.36 -5.69 -16.12
N GLU A 56 -26.08 -6.98 -16.23
CA GLU A 56 -26.62 -7.85 -17.26
C GLU A 56 -28.16 -7.98 -17.16
N ASP A 57 -28.68 -8.24 -15.95
CA ASP A 57 -30.13 -8.37 -15.70
C ASP A 57 -30.91 -7.10 -16.06
N ALA A 58 -30.33 -5.92 -15.81
CA ALA A 58 -30.97 -4.65 -16.14
C ALA A 58 -30.90 -4.33 -17.64
N LEU A 59 -29.82 -4.70 -18.33
CA LEU A 59 -29.72 -4.60 -19.78
C LEU A 59 -30.72 -5.53 -20.49
N GLU A 60 -30.92 -6.75 -19.98
CA GLU A 60 -31.93 -7.67 -20.51
C GLU A 60 -33.36 -7.10 -20.39
N ARG A 61 -33.68 -6.50 -19.22
CA ARG A 61 -34.98 -5.82 -19.03
C ARG A 61 -35.16 -4.61 -19.94
N GLU A 62 -34.13 -3.80 -20.14
CA GLU A 62 -34.16 -2.65 -21.05
C GLU A 62 -34.32 -3.07 -22.52
N ALA A 63 -33.76 -4.23 -22.92
CA ALA A 63 -33.96 -4.76 -24.27
C ALA A 63 -35.37 -5.30 -24.52
N LEU A 64 -36.07 -5.77 -23.47
CA LEU A 64 -37.44 -6.30 -23.56
C LEU A 64 -38.52 -5.23 -23.42
N GLU A 65 -38.26 -4.18 -22.64
CA GLU A 65 -39.17 -3.07 -22.39
C GLU A 65 -38.66 -1.82 -23.11
N ASP A 66 -39.29 -1.43 -24.22
CA ASP A 66 -38.97 -0.25 -25.06
C ASP A 66 -39.27 1.09 -24.34
N ILE A 67 -38.73 1.27 -23.13
CA ILE A 67 -39.07 2.33 -22.19
C ILE A 67 -37.90 3.31 -22.09
N SER A 68 -38.06 4.43 -22.81
CA SER A 68 -37.16 5.59 -22.91
C SER A 68 -36.73 6.24 -21.57
N SER A 69 -37.24 5.83 -20.40
CA SER A 69 -36.90 6.42 -19.09
C SER A 69 -35.78 5.72 -18.31
N ASN A 70 -35.25 4.58 -18.77
CA ASN A 70 -34.22 3.79 -18.06
C ASN A 70 -32.77 4.25 -18.26
N HIS A 71 -32.50 5.16 -19.19
CA HIS A 71 -31.13 5.58 -19.56
C HIS A 71 -30.30 6.12 -18.36
N LEU A 72 -30.96 6.69 -17.34
CA LEU A 72 -30.32 7.20 -16.13
C LEU A 72 -29.95 6.08 -15.13
N ASN A 73 -30.62 4.93 -15.22
CA ASN A 73 -30.33 3.73 -14.43
C ASN A 73 -29.12 2.99 -15.02
N THR A 74 -29.10 2.83 -16.35
CA THR A 74 -27.98 2.23 -17.11
C THR A 74 -26.67 2.99 -16.85
N LYS A 75 -26.70 4.33 -16.89
CA LYS A 75 -25.52 5.17 -16.57
C LYS A 75 -25.01 5.00 -15.14
N LYS A 76 -25.89 4.84 -14.15
CA LYS A 76 -25.49 4.62 -12.75
C LYS A 76 -24.86 3.24 -12.57
N MET A 77 -25.36 2.26 -13.30
CA MET A 77 -24.90 0.89 -13.28
C MET A 77 -23.52 0.74 -13.94
N ASP A 78 -23.31 1.39 -15.10
CA ASP A 78 -21.99 1.49 -15.73
C ASP A 78 -20.96 2.13 -14.80
N MET A 79 -21.36 3.18 -14.08
CA MET A 79 -20.49 3.85 -13.11
C MET A 79 -20.17 2.95 -11.91
N ALA A 80 -21.13 2.16 -11.43
CA ALA A 80 -20.91 1.17 -10.37
C ALA A 80 -19.96 0.05 -10.82
N HIS A 81 -20.15 -0.47 -12.03
CA HIS A 81 -19.28 -1.48 -12.63
C HIS A 81 -17.84 -0.96 -12.82
N HIS A 82 -17.70 0.26 -13.34
CA HIS A 82 -16.40 0.91 -13.50
C HIS A 82 -15.69 1.08 -12.15
N ASN A 83 -16.38 1.61 -11.13
CA ASN A 83 -15.82 1.82 -9.80
C ASN A 83 -15.44 0.51 -9.10
N ALA A 84 -16.27 -0.54 -9.23
CA ALA A 84 -15.96 -1.86 -8.69
C ALA A 84 -14.69 -2.44 -9.34
N THR A 85 -14.61 -2.36 -10.67
CA THR A 85 -13.44 -2.81 -11.45
C THR A 85 -12.18 -2.08 -11.03
N GLU A 86 -12.27 -0.77 -10.91
CA GLU A 86 -11.13 0.07 -10.52
C GLU A 86 -10.67 -0.18 -9.08
N THR A 87 -11.61 -0.42 -8.16
CA THR A 87 -11.29 -0.80 -6.78
C THR A 87 -10.52 -2.13 -6.74
N VAL A 88 -10.91 -3.12 -7.55
CA VAL A 88 -10.17 -4.40 -7.66
C VAL A 88 -8.75 -4.17 -8.17
N TYR A 89 -8.57 -3.34 -9.21
CA TYR A 89 -7.24 -2.99 -9.72
C TYR A 89 -6.38 -2.28 -8.66
N SER A 90 -6.95 -1.36 -7.88
CA SER A 90 -6.25 -0.66 -6.80
C SER A 90 -5.75 -1.63 -5.72
N ILE A 91 -6.61 -2.57 -5.29
CA ILE A 91 -6.24 -3.61 -4.32
C ILE A 91 -5.15 -4.52 -4.89
N TYR A 92 -5.23 -4.90 -6.17
CA TYR A 92 -4.22 -5.72 -6.84
C TYR A 92 -2.86 -5.03 -6.89
N CYS A 93 -2.82 -3.73 -7.22
CA CYS A 93 -1.60 -2.92 -7.18
C CYS A 93 -1.00 -2.89 -5.77
N GLY A 94 -1.82 -2.68 -4.72
CA GLY A 94 -1.38 -2.72 -3.33
C GLY A 94 -0.78 -4.07 -2.92
N LEU A 95 -1.39 -5.17 -3.36
CA LEU A 95 -0.89 -6.52 -3.13
C LEU A 95 0.50 -6.72 -3.78
N VAL A 96 0.66 -6.34 -5.04
CA VAL A 96 1.95 -6.46 -5.76
C VAL A 96 3.05 -5.67 -5.06
N ILE A 97 2.77 -4.43 -4.63
CA ILE A 97 3.72 -3.61 -3.86
C ILE A 97 4.11 -4.31 -2.56
N THR A 98 3.15 -4.89 -1.84
CA THR A 98 3.40 -5.60 -0.58
C THR A 98 4.25 -6.86 -0.80
N VAL A 99 4.02 -7.60 -1.89
CA VAL A 99 4.84 -8.76 -2.27
C VAL A 99 6.28 -8.35 -2.57
N ILE A 100 6.50 -7.26 -3.32
CA ILE A 100 7.84 -6.73 -3.59
C ILE A 100 8.54 -6.34 -2.29
N HIS A 101 7.83 -5.66 -1.38
CA HIS A 101 8.33 -5.31 -0.04
C HIS A 101 8.68 -6.54 0.80
N PHE A 102 7.85 -7.59 0.75
CA PHE A 102 8.12 -8.85 1.44
C PHE A 102 9.40 -9.52 0.93
N ILE A 103 9.53 -9.68 -0.39
CA ILE A 103 10.70 -10.31 -1.02
C ILE A 103 11.96 -9.49 -0.71
N SER A 104 11.91 -8.16 -0.84
CA SER A 104 13.07 -7.31 -0.53
C SER A 104 13.48 -7.40 0.94
N THR A 105 12.52 -7.55 1.85
CA THR A 105 12.80 -7.73 3.30
C THR A 105 13.39 -9.11 3.60
N ILE A 106 13.02 -10.16 2.87
CA ILE A 106 13.72 -11.46 2.94
C ILE A 106 15.18 -11.29 2.50
N LEU A 107 15.43 -10.56 1.42
CA LEU A 107 16.80 -10.29 0.95
C LEU A 107 17.59 -9.48 1.97
N LEU A 108 16.98 -8.50 2.64
CA LEU A 108 17.60 -7.79 3.77
C LEU A 108 18.01 -8.77 4.88
N LEU A 109 17.08 -9.59 5.35
CA LEU A 109 17.36 -10.56 6.42
C LEU A 109 18.49 -11.53 6.02
N TYR A 110 18.43 -12.05 4.79
CA TYR A 110 19.48 -12.90 4.25
C TYR A 110 20.83 -12.18 4.15
N GLY A 111 20.84 -10.93 3.66
CA GLY A 111 22.05 -10.12 3.54
C GLY A 111 22.73 -9.85 4.87
N VAL A 112 21.94 -9.63 5.93
CA VAL A 112 22.47 -9.46 7.30
C VAL A 112 23.06 -10.77 7.81
N LEU A 113 22.33 -11.89 7.70
CA LEU A 113 22.79 -13.20 8.19
C LEU A 113 24.00 -13.75 7.42
N ALA A 114 24.07 -13.47 6.12
CA ALA A 114 25.18 -13.88 5.25
C ALA A 114 26.34 -12.86 5.23
N ASN A 115 26.23 -11.76 5.97
CA ASN A 115 27.16 -10.63 5.97
C ASN A 115 27.50 -10.12 4.55
N ASN A 116 26.50 -10.08 3.66
CA ASN A 116 26.63 -9.66 2.28
C ASN A 116 25.70 -8.47 1.98
N ARG A 117 26.30 -7.28 2.00
CA ARG A 117 25.63 -5.99 1.77
C ARG A 117 24.90 -5.86 0.44
N HIS A 118 25.27 -6.65 -0.59
CA HIS A 118 24.62 -6.55 -1.90
C HIS A 118 23.13 -6.94 -1.84
N PHE A 119 22.75 -7.80 -0.89
CA PHE A 119 21.35 -8.19 -0.68
C PHE A 119 20.55 -7.17 0.14
N MET A 120 21.19 -6.16 0.73
CA MET A 120 20.51 -5.08 1.44
C MET A 120 20.00 -3.99 0.49
N ALA A 121 20.63 -3.84 -0.69
CA ALA A 121 20.30 -2.79 -1.65
C ALA A 121 18.86 -2.85 -2.19
N PRO A 122 18.29 -4.01 -2.55
CA PRO A 122 16.89 -4.09 -3.01
C PRO A 122 15.90 -3.55 -1.98
N TRP A 123 16.12 -3.82 -0.69
CA TRP A 123 15.27 -3.32 0.38
C TRP A 123 15.37 -1.80 0.53
N LEU A 124 16.59 -1.25 0.48
CA LEU A 124 16.77 0.20 0.52
C LEU A 124 16.08 0.91 -0.63
N VAL A 125 16.17 0.38 -1.85
CA VAL A 125 15.49 0.95 -3.03
C VAL A 125 13.97 0.94 -2.83
N VAL A 126 13.41 -0.15 -2.31
CA VAL A 126 11.97 -0.24 -1.99
C VAL A 126 11.57 0.78 -0.92
N MET A 127 12.34 0.92 0.15
CA MET A 127 12.02 1.92 1.19
C MET A 127 12.12 3.36 0.69
N MET A 128 13.14 3.69 -0.10
CA MET A 128 13.29 5.02 -0.67
C MET A 128 12.17 5.36 -1.67
N THR A 129 11.71 4.37 -2.44
CA THR A 129 10.57 4.55 -3.35
C THR A 129 9.26 4.72 -2.58
N ILE A 130 9.01 3.94 -1.52
CA ILE A 130 7.83 4.11 -0.64
C ILE A 130 7.83 5.50 0.00
N ILE A 131 8.97 5.93 0.56
CA ILE A 131 9.13 7.25 1.16
C ILE A 131 8.86 8.36 0.15
N SER A 132 9.41 8.23 -1.06
CA SER A 132 9.21 9.20 -2.13
C SER A 132 7.75 9.27 -2.57
N ALA A 133 7.10 8.10 -2.74
CA ALA A 133 5.70 8.00 -3.11
C ALA A 133 4.77 8.61 -2.04
N LEU A 134 5.01 8.31 -0.76
CA LEU A 134 4.27 8.92 0.36
C LEU A 134 4.50 10.43 0.45
N THR A 135 5.71 10.89 0.16
CA THR A 135 6.00 12.34 0.14
C THR A 135 5.23 13.01 -0.99
N ILE A 136 5.25 12.43 -2.20
CA ILE A 136 4.51 12.94 -3.35
C ILE A 136 3.00 12.94 -3.08
N SER A 137 2.45 11.89 -2.46
CA SER A 137 1.01 11.80 -2.20
C SER A 137 0.50 12.89 -1.23
N VAL A 138 1.34 13.39 -0.32
CA VAL A 138 1.01 14.55 0.52
C VAL A 138 0.73 15.80 -0.32
N PHE A 139 1.47 16.00 -1.42
CA PHE A 139 1.38 17.18 -2.28
C PHE A 139 0.44 17.02 -3.47
N VAL A 140 0.17 15.79 -3.91
CA VAL A 140 -0.77 15.52 -5.00
C VAL A 140 -2.20 15.56 -4.46
N VAL A 141 -2.95 16.56 -4.91
CA VAL A 141 -4.40 16.70 -4.69
C VAL A 141 -5.04 16.53 -6.06
N GLU A 142 -5.57 15.35 -6.35
CA GLU A 142 -6.36 15.16 -7.57
C GLU A 142 -7.53 14.22 -7.32
N GLN A 143 -8.74 14.74 -7.50
CA GLN A 143 -10.02 14.08 -7.18
C GLN A 143 -10.46 13.06 -8.24
N GLY A 144 -9.70 12.91 -9.34
CA GLY A 144 -10.13 12.18 -10.53
C GLY A 144 -9.42 10.85 -10.81
N CYS A 145 -8.37 10.49 -10.06
CA CYS A 145 -7.62 9.25 -10.27
C CYS A 145 -7.72 8.36 -9.02
N PRO A 146 -8.51 7.28 -9.04
CA PRO A 146 -8.77 6.43 -7.88
C PRO A 146 -7.53 5.77 -7.27
N PHE A 147 -6.49 5.49 -8.05
CA PHE A 147 -5.19 5.10 -7.50
C PHE A 147 -4.60 6.18 -6.59
N ILE A 148 -4.62 7.44 -7.05
CA ILE A 148 -4.17 8.61 -6.27
C ILE A 148 -5.13 8.85 -5.10
N ALA A 149 -6.44 8.71 -5.30
CA ALA A 149 -7.44 8.85 -4.24
C ALA A 149 -7.21 7.84 -3.11
N THR A 150 -6.91 6.58 -3.45
CA THR A 150 -6.60 5.50 -2.49
C THR A 150 -5.26 5.76 -1.77
N LEU A 151 -4.30 6.41 -2.43
CA LEU A 151 -3.01 6.85 -1.85
C LEU A 151 -3.09 8.16 -1.04
N GLY A 152 -4.28 8.68 -0.78
CA GLY A 152 -4.50 9.90 0.02
C GLY A 152 -4.91 11.14 -0.78
N GLY A 153 -5.16 11.01 -2.08
CA GLY A 153 -5.63 12.08 -2.96
C GLY A 153 -6.98 12.68 -2.55
N ASN A 154 -7.88 11.86 -2.00
CA ASN A 154 -9.17 12.29 -1.44
C ASN A 154 -9.13 12.57 0.07
N ALA A 155 -7.98 12.35 0.72
CA ALA A 155 -7.85 12.55 2.16
C ALA A 155 -7.87 14.05 2.49
N ASP A 156 -8.68 14.41 3.50
CA ASP A 156 -8.73 15.76 4.06
C ASP A 156 -7.33 16.15 4.60
N ILE A 157 -7.04 17.44 4.72
CA ILE A 157 -5.77 17.97 5.24
C ILE A 157 -5.43 17.30 6.58
N CYS A 158 -6.42 17.13 7.47
CA CYS A 158 -6.25 16.43 8.75
C CYS A 158 -5.85 14.96 8.63
N GLU A 159 -6.31 14.24 7.59
CA GLU A 159 -5.92 12.86 7.33
C GLU A 159 -4.53 12.77 6.71
N ARG A 160 -4.15 13.73 5.86
CA ARG A 160 -2.79 13.86 5.31
C ARG A 160 -1.75 14.10 6.42
N TYR A 161 -2.09 14.87 7.46
CA TYR A 161 -1.23 15.05 8.64
C TYR A 161 -0.94 13.74 9.41
N LYS A 162 -1.81 12.72 9.32
CA LYS A 162 -1.56 11.40 9.94
C LYS A 162 -0.51 10.57 9.21
N ILE A 163 -0.24 10.87 7.93
CA ILE A 163 0.78 10.19 7.12
C ILE A 163 2.20 10.67 7.48
N ILE A 164 2.33 11.92 7.96
CA ILE A 164 3.60 12.54 8.36
C ILE A 164 4.36 11.74 9.45
N PRO A 165 3.74 11.29 10.57
CA PRO A 165 4.44 10.47 11.55
C PRO A 165 4.86 9.10 10.98
N MET A 166 4.11 8.52 10.05
CA MET A 166 4.48 7.27 9.36
C MET A 166 5.70 7.50 8.45
N LEU A 167 5.72 8.59 7.68
CA LEU A 167 6.85 9.06 6.87
C LEU A 167 8.12 9.25 7.71
N LEU A 168 8.01 9.93 8.85
CA LEU A 168 9.11 10.13 9.78
C LEU A 168 9.65 8.80 10.33
N LEU A 169 8.77 7.84 10.64
CA LEU A 169 9.14 6.51 11.09
C LEU A 169 9.92 5.75 10.01
N TYR A 170 9.45 5.76 8.76
CA TYR A 170 10.13 5.14 7.63
C TYR A 170 11.49 5.78 7.33
N PHE A 171 11.57 7.11 7.38
CA PHE A 171 12.84 7.84 7.24
C PHE A 171 13.83 7.48 8.35
N LEU A 172 13.38 7.35 9.60
CA LEU A 172 14.21 6.92 10.72
C LEU A 172 14.73 5.49 10.49
N TYR A 173 13.89 4.55 10.10
CA TYR A 173 14.33 3.17 9.84
C TYR A 173 15.29 3.06 8.65
N SER A 174 15.00 3.76 7.54
CA SER A 174 15.87 3.80 6.36
C SER A 174 17.21 4.46 6.68
N GLY A 175 17.20 5.58 7.42
CA GLY A 175 18.40 6.29 7.86
C GLY A 175 19.29 5.44 8.77
N ILE A 176 18.69 4.72 9.74
CA ILE A 176 19.44 3.82 10.63
C ILE A 176 20.16 2.71 9.84
N ILE A 177 19.54 2.18 8.78
CA ILE A 177 20.13 1.11 7.96
C ILE A 177 21.13 1.65 6.93
N HIS A 178 20.88 2.83 6.33
CA HIS A 178 21.80 3.43 5.36
C HIS A 178 23.09 3.97 6.01
N LEU A 179 23.04 4.49 7.23
CA LEU A 179 24.25 4.87 7.99
C LEU A 179 25.13 3.66 8.39
N ASN A 180 24.70 2.44 8.05
CA ASN A 180 25.32 1.16 8.42
C ASN A 180 25.81 0.31 7.22
N ILE A 181 25.67 0.79 5.98
CA ILE A 181 26.29 0.20 4.76
C ILE A 181 27.52 1.02 4.39
#